data_AF-A0A1S3ZM18-F1
#
_entry.id   AF-A0A1S3ZM18-F1
#
_cell.length_a   1.000
_cell.length_b   1.000
_cell.length_c   1.000
_cell.angle_alpha   90.00
_cell.angle_beta   90.00
_cell.angle_gamma   90.00
#
_symmetry.space_group_name_H-M   'P 1'
#
loop_
_entity.id
_entity.type
_entity.pdbx_description
1 polymer ?
#
loop_
_entity_poly.entity_id
_entity_poly.type
_entity_poly.pdbx_seq_one_letter_code
_entity_poly.pdbx_strand_id
1 'polypeptide(L)'
;MRGAGRRPTNSVAPDWRHPPPTPTATKANDPRQFIATGGRDSDASFASSRPSSVGVNPRSAAIPISDRSYQLNAIRTINAYLSSHSLPFTLKPPLPSAKDITETLKFILSRFGLNPSESQKLDDDLQTLLKSLNCPVKVNKSALRAPGTPHSWPSLLAAIHWLVQLGKFDDHRLSTRAQQLASENKVFRYTVENYSHYIRGEDKEADDLDSQFMLELEQEKARLVADVNASEENLKAQEAKLEALKNGPSEREVLENEKSALEEDVKKFHSIIEQLQGRITTVERSLEEQVKGLETKVAEKESIYAENEELKKKVEEQGINPRDADRMKRELHALERDIADIENQRIEWEEKGWDLDSAIGNMYKKLEELMIECNQSIRRLKIGNEFQYNLNAQGSSEAEVLGIDYKTTLKPMLASFEDEMKKSSMMKMEELITLQQQSVEKASKIESKRNRLTTLQAHIDNVSVASILLPYIFFLQLWSTSVSFPLVRMCVSLRS
;
A
#
# COMPACT_ATOMS: atom_id res chain seq x y z
N MET A 1 -25.24 13.55 -42.27
CA MET A 1 -26.24 14.62 -42.04
C MET A 1 -26.88 14.41 -40.67
N ARG A 2 -26.83 15.46 -39.82
CA ARG A 2 -27.59 15.74 -38.57
C ARG A 2 -27.59 14.65 -37.47
N GLY A 3 -27.17 14.86 -36.22
CA GLY A 3 -26.87 16.08 -35.45
C GLY A 3 -27.90 16.32 -34.34
N ALA A 4 -27.40 16.55 -33.10
CA ALA A 4 -28.04 17.06 -31.87
C ALA A 4 -28.79 16.03 -30.98
N GLY A 5 -28.74 16.07 -29.63
CA GLY A 5 -28.18 17.03 -28.65
C GLY A 5 -28.50 16.55 -27.21
N ARG A 6 -27.79 17.09 -26.20
CA ARG A 6 -27.79 16.67 -24.77
C ARG A 6 -28.86 17.39 -23.90
N ARG A 7 -29.48 16.63 -22.95
CA ARG A 7 -29.84 16.86 -21.49
C ARG A 7 -30.53 18.18 -20.98
N PRO A 8 -31.07 18.30 -19.72
CA PRO A 8 -31.58 17.34 -18.70
C PRO A 8 -32.88 17.79 -17.92
N THR A 9 -33.20 17.06 -16.82
CA THR A 9 -34.00 17.37 -15.60
C THR A 9 -35.54 17.37 -15.61
N ASN A 10 -36.16 16.43 -14.88
CA ASN A 10 -36.86 16.72 -13.61
C ASN A 10 -37.24 15.45 -12.84
N SER A 11 -36.93 15.49 -11.55
CA SER A 11 -37.19 14.53 -10.48
C SER A 11 -38.66 14.60 -10.01
N VAL A 12 -39.31 13.44 -9.86
CA VAL A 12 -40.54 13.29 -9.06
C VAL A 12 -40.35 12.08 -8.13
N ALA A 13 -40.74 12.29 -6.86
CA ALA A 13 -40.47 11.45 -5.70
C ALA A 13 -41.10 10.04 -5.74
N PRO A 14 -40.57 9.06 -4.97
CA PRO A 14 -41.19 7.74 -4.83
C PRO A 14 -42.41 7.79 -3.87
N ASP A 15 -43.55 7.31 -4.36
CA ASP A 15 -44.77 7.04 -3.60
C ASP A 15 -44.53 5.86 -2.64
N TRP A 16 -44.55 6.11 -1.33
CA TRP A 16 -44.51 5.07 -0.30
C TRP A 16 -45.89 4.46 -0.16
N ARG A 17 -46.19 3.42 -0.96
CA ARG A 17 -47.32 2.51 -0.70
C ARG A 17 -46.81 1.14 -0.30
N HIS A 18 -47.10 0.77 0.94
CA HIS A 18 -46.92 -0.58 1.46
C HIS A 18 -47.87 -1.57 0.75
N PRO A 19 -47.41 -2.78 0.39
CA PRO A 19 -48.28 -3.83 -0.15
C PRO A 19 -49.14 -4.46 0.98
N PRO A 20 -50.32 -5.02 0.65
CA PRO A 20 -51.21 -5.63 1.63
C PRO A 20 -50.69 -7.01 2.09
N PRO A 21 -50.95 -7.44 3.34
CA PRO A 21 -50.50 -8.73 3.83
C PRO A 21 -51.44 -9.87 3.40
N THR A 22 -50.83 -10.98 2.97
CA THR A 22 -51.47 -12.28 2.68
C THR A 22 -51.66 -13.08 3.98
N PRO A 23 -52.78 -13.82 4.16
CA PRO A 23 -53.17 -14.39 5.45
C PRO A 23 -52.37 -15.65 5.82
N THR A 24 -51.78 -15.65 7.01
CA THR A 24 -51.12 -16.82 7.61
C THR A 24 -52.09 -17.56 8.54
N ALA A 25 -52.32 -18.83 8.24
CA ALA A 25 -53.09 -19.76 9.05
C ALA A 25 -52.48 -19.94 10.45
N THR A 26 -53.25 -19.65 11.48
CA THR A 26 -52.85 -19.82 12.89
C THR A 26 -53.34 -21.18 13.41
N LYS A 27 -52.41 -21.97 13.93
CA LYS A 27 -52.64 -23.23 14.63
C LYS A 27 -53.34 -22.96 15.96
N ALA A 28 -54.40 -23.72 16.25
CA ALA A 28 -55.07 -23.77 17.54
C ALA A 28 -54.50 -24.90 18.40
N ASN A 29 -54.10 -24.59 19.64
CA ASN A 29 -54.19 -25.42 20.84
C ASN A 29 -53.34 -24.79 21.97
N ASP A 30 -53.99 -24.20 22.98
CA ASP A 30 -53.84 -24.62 24.39
C ASP A 30 -54.88 -23.87 25.27
N PRO A 31 -55.54 -24.52 26.26
CA PRO A 31 -56.58 -23.92 27.08
C PRO A 31 -56.04 -23.49 28.45
N ARG A 32 -56.72 -22.48 29.04
CA ARG A 32 -56.63 -21.96 30.42
C ARG A 32 -55.71 -20.76 30.61
N GLN A 33 -56.32 -19.58 30.66
CA GLN A 33 -56.07 -18.55 31.69
C GLN A 33 -57.11 -17.42 31.57
N PHE A 34 -57.91 -17.20 32.61
CA PHE A 34 -58.75 -16.01 32.80
C PHE A 34 -58.55 -15.51 34.22
N ILE A 35 -57.98 -14.32 34.36
CA ILE A 35 -58.11 -13.47 35.56
C ILE A 35 -58.35 -12.02 35.11
N ALA A 36 -59.35 -11.43 35.77
CA ALA A 36 -59.56 -10.02 36.10
C ALA A 36 -60.29 -9.06 35.13
N THR A 37 -61.40 -8.55 35.72
CA THR A 37 -61.85 -7.16 35.80
C THR A 37 -62.66 -6.54 34.66
N GLY A 38 -63.95 -6.33 34.98
CA GLY A 38 -64.53 -4.99 35.00
C GLY A 38 -65.19 -4.50 33.72
N GLY A 39 -66.52 -4.58 33.66
CA GLY A 39 -67.30 -3.90 32.63
C GLY A 39 -68.77 -4.32 32.66
N ARG A 40 -69.54 -3.69 33.54
CA ARG A 40 -71.00 -3.61 33.41
C ARG A 40 -71.29 -2.84 32.12
N ASP A 41 -72.13 -3.38 31.24
CA ASP A 41 -73.47 -2.82 31.04
C ASP A 41 -74.33 -3.73 30.17
N SER A 42 -75.53 -3.96 30.71
CA SER A 42 -76.82 -4.06 30.03
C SER A 42 -76.86 -4.77 28.67
N ASP A 43 -77.32 -6.02 28.69
CA ASP A 43 -78.21 -6.45 27.61
C ASP A 43 -79.37 -7.31 28.11
N ALA A 44 -80.52 -7.01 27.53
CA ALA A 44 -81.83 -7.39 28.00
C ALA A 44 -82.11 -8.88 27.78
N SER A 45 -82.60 -9.54 28.82
CA SER A 45 -83.21 -10.86 28.74
C SER A 45 -84.41 -10.86 27.78
N PHE A 46 -84.24 -11.48 26.60
CA PHE A 46 -85.33 -11.87 25.70
C PHE A 46 -85.63 -13.38 25.74
N ALA A 47 -85.38 -14.01 26.90
CA ALA A 47 -85.80 -15.38 27.18
C ALA A 47 -86.88 -15.40 28.28
N SER A 48 -87.98 -14.68 28.04
CA SER A 48 -89.23 -14.85 28.78
C SER A 48 -90.41 -14.72 27.83
N SER A 49 -90.75 -15.84 27.22
CA SER A 49 -92.10 -16.09 26.73
C SER A 49 -92.48 -17.50 27.20
N ARG A 50 -92.57 -17.65 28.52
CA ARG A 50 -93.50 -18.60 29.11
C ARG A 50 -94.90 -18.12 28.72
N PRO A 51 -95.70 -18.88 27.96
CA PRO A 51 -97.13 -18.73 28.08
C PRO A 51 -97.47 -19.09 29.53
N SER A 52 -98.27 -18.26 30.16
CA SER A 52 -98.87 -18.50 31.46
C SER A 52 -99.52 -19.88 31.47
N SER A 53 -98.86 -20.86 32.09
CA SER A 53 -99.51 -22.12 32.43
C SER A 53 -100.45 -21.83 33.59
N VAL A 54 -101.70 -21.50 33.25
CA VAL A 54 -102.85 -21.95 34.03
C VAL A 54 -102.58 -23.39 34.44
N GLY A 55 -102.75 -23.71 35.72
CA GLY A 55 -102.48 -25.04 36.28
C GLY A 55 -103.18 -26.13 35.48
N VAL A 56 -102.45 -26.75 34.56
CA VAL A 56 -102.86 -27.94 33.83
C VAL A 56 -101.90 -29.02 34.27
N ASN A 57 -102.44 -29.93 35.07
CA ASN A 57 -101.83 -31.21 35.41
C ASN A 57 -101.19 -31.81 34.14
N PRO A 58 -99.93 -32.31 34.14
CA PRO A 58 -99.27 -32.83 32.93
C PRO A 58 -100.00 -34.03 32.28
N ARG A 59 -101.05 -34.54 32.93
CA ARG A 59 -102.02 -35.50 32.39
C ARG A 59 -103.02 -34.91 31.38
N SER A 60 -102.96 -33.62 31.05
CA SER A 60 -103.95 -32.95 30.19
C SER A 60 -103.35 -31.89 29.26
N ALA A 61 -102.22 -32.15 28.61
CA ALA A 61 -102.03 -31.61 27.27
C ALA A 61 -103.09 -32.30 26.39
N ALA A 62 -104.30 -31.76 26.37
CA ALA A 62 -105.42 -32.37 25.67
C ALA A 62 -105.02 -32.48 24.19
N ILE A 63 -104.75 -33.72 23.73
CA ILE A 63 -104.56 -33.99 22.32
C ILE A 63 -105.74 -33.32 21.62
N PRO A 64 -105.52 -32.47 20.59
CA PRO A 64 -106.58 -31.74 19.92
C PRO A 64 -107.38 -32.70 19.03
N ILE A 65 -108.09 -33.61 19.70
CA ILE A 65 -108.82 -34.73 19.14
C ILE A 65 -109.90 -34.23 18.16
N SER A 66 -110.50 -33.08 18.47
CA SER A 66 -111.54 -32.44 17.65
C SER A 66 -111.01 -31.60 16.49
N ASP A 67 -109.70 -31.35 16.42
CA ASP A 67 -109.13 -30.55 15.33
C ASP A 67 -109.03 -31.39 14.04
N ARG A 68 -109.60 -30.85 12.95
CA ARG A 68 -109.62 -31.50 11.65
C ARG A 68 -108.22 -31.66 11.06
N SER A 69 -107.32 -30.70 11.33
CA SER A 69 -105.95 -30.75 10.83
C SER A 69 -105.15 -31.88 11.48
N TYR A 70 -105.28 -32.03 12.82
CA TYR A 70 -104.72 -33.15 13.58
C TYR A 70 -105.24 -34.50 13.08
N GLN A 71 -106.54 -34.65 12.89
CA GLN A 71 -107.13 -35.92 12.43
C GLN A 71 -106.60 -36.33 11.05
N LEU A 72 -106.50 -35.39 10.10
CA LEU A 72 -105.94 -35.67 8.77
C LEU A 72 -104.46 -36.08 8.85
N ASN A 73 -103.67 -35.40 9.69
CA ASN A 73 -102.27 -35.75 9.89
C ASN A 73 -102.07 -37.11 10.58
N ALA A 74 -102.91 -37.41 11.57
CA ALA A 74 -102.92 -38.69 12.28
C ALA A 74 -103.22 -39.84 11.29
N ILE A 75 -104.23 -39.69 10.44
CA ILE A 75 -104.57 -40.67 9.40
C ILE A 75 -103.40 -40.87 8.42
N ARG A 76 -102.76 -39.79 7.96
CA ARG A 76 -101.56 -39.89 7.09
C ARG A 76 -100.44 -40.66 7.77
N THR A 77 -100.16 -40.37 9.04
CA THR A 77 -99.10 -41.01 9.83
C THR A 77 -99.37 -42.51 10.02
N ILE A 78 -100.62 -42.87 10.31
CA ILE A 78 -101.06 -44.26 10.44
C ILE A 78 -100.94 -44.97 9.11
N ASN A 79 -101.50 -44.43 8.02
CA ASN A 79 -101.44 -45.05 6.70
C ASN A 79 -99.99 -45.26 6.23
N ALA A 80 -99.09 -44.29 6.46
CA ALA A 80 -97.67 -44.44 6.15
C ALA A 80 -97.02 -45.62 6.91
N TYR A 81 -97.42 -45.85 8.16
CA TYR A 81 -96.93 -46.98 8.97
C TYR A 81 -97.52 -48.33 8.54
N LEU A 82 -98.81 -48.36 8.18
CA LEU A 82 -99.44 -49.57 7.66
C LEU A 82 -98.81 -49.97 6.31
N SER A 83 -98.52 -48.99 5.45
CA SER A 83 -97.81 -49.19 4.19
C SER A 83 -96.37 -49.68 4.39
N SER A 84 -95.63 -49.17 5.39
CA SER A 84 -94.27 -49.66 5.68
C SER A 84 -94.24 -51.12 6.14
N HIS A 85 -95.38 -51.64 6.60
CA HIS A 85 -95.57 -53.02 7.03
C HIS A 85 -96.39 -53.85 6.03
N SER A 86 -96.54 -53.37 4.78
CA SER A 86 -97.18 -54.08 3.66
C SER A 86 -98.66 -54.47 3.85
N LEU A 87 -99.42 -53.71 4.64
CA LEU A 87 -100.87 -53.95 4.78
C LEU A 87 -101.64 -53.41 3.55
N PRO A 88 -102.60 -54.18 2.98
CA PRO A 88 -103.21 -53.88 1.69
C PRO A 88 -104.35 -52.83 1.74
N PHE A 89 -104.60 -52.21 2.89
CA PHE A 89 -105.72 -51.28 3.08
C PHE A 89 -105.29 -49.95 3.72
N THR A 90 -106.11 -48.91 3.58
CA THR A 90 -105.84 -47.56 4.09
C THR A 90 -107.08 -46.96 4.74
N LEU A 91 -106.89 -46.20 5.82
CA LEU A 91 -107.96 -45.47 6.49
C LEU A 91 -108.33 -44.22 5.67
N LYS A 92 -109.57 -44.17 5.15
CA LYS A 92 -110.09 -43.05 4.32
C LYS A 92 -110.82 -42.00 5.17
N PRO A 93 -110.55 -40.68 5.00
CA PRO A 93 -111.33 -39.61 5.65
C PRO A 93 -112.71 -39.40 4.97
N PRO A 94 -113.73 -38.81 5.65
CA PRO A 94 -113.68 -38.25 7.01
C PRO A 94 -113.79 -39.28 8.13
N LEU A 95 -114.45 -40.42 7.89
CA LEU A 95 -114.66 -41.53 8.81
C LEU A 95 -114.34 -42.84 8.07
N PRO A 96 -113.35 -43.63 8.50
CA PRO A 96 -113.01 -44.90 7.86
C PRO A 96 -114.04 -46.00 8.20
N SER A 97 -114.03 -47.06 7.40
CA SER A 97 -114.88 -48.24 7.63
C SER A 97 -114.53 -48.92 8.96
N ALA A 98 -115.55 -49.36 9.69
CA ALA A 98 -115.39 -50.16 10.92
C ALA A 98 -114.43 -51.34 10.70
N LYS A 99 -114.51 -52.00 9.54
CA LYS A 99 -113.63 -53.11 9.16
C LYS A 99 -112.15 -52.70 9.14
N ASP A 100 -111.84 -51.59 8.46
CA ASP A 100 -110.45 -51.12 8.30
C ASP A 100 -109.88 -50.64 9.64
N ILE A 101 -110.72 -50.04 10.50
CA ILE A 101 -110.33 -49.65 11.85
C ILE A 101 -110.00 -50.88 12.70
N THR A 102 -110.85 -51.91 12.67
CA THR A 102 -110.64 -53.16 13.41
C THR A 102 -109.38 -53.89 12.95
N GLU A 103 -109.14 -53.98 11.64
CA GLU A 103 -107.92 -54.60 11.11
C GLU A 103 -106.66 -53.78 11.46
N THR A 104 -106.75 -52.44 11.46
CA THR A 104 -105.66 -51.57 11.95
C THR A 104 -105.34 -51.86 13.41
N LEU A 105 -106.36 -51.97 14.26
CA LEU A 105 -106.19 -52.26 15.69
C LEU A 105 -105.59 -53.64 15.92
N LYS A 106 -106.07 -54.69 15.23
CA LYS A 106 -105.49 -56.04 15.32
C LYS A 106 -104.01 -56.05 14.96
N PHE A 107 -103.64 -55.38 13.87
CA PHE A 107 -102.24 -55.26 13.48
C PHE A 107 -101.40 -54.58 14.55
N ILE A 108 -101.85 -53.43 15.06
CA ILE A 108 -101.13 -52.69 16.11
C ILE A 108 -100.99 -53.56 17.36
N LEU A 109 -102.04 -54.25 17.80
CA LEU A 109 -101.98 -55.15 18.96
C LEU A 109 -100.94 -56.26 18.78
N SER A 110 -100.85 -56.87 17.58
CA SER A 110 -99.84 -57.89 17.30
C SER A 110 -98.40 -57.39 17.42
N ARG A 111 -98.13 -56.11 17.13
CA ARG A 111 -96.80 -55.50 17.30
C ARG A 111 -96.37 -55.40 18.76
N PHE A 112 -97.32 -55.33 19.68
CA PHE A 112 -97.06 -55.32 21.12
C PHE A 112 -97.16 -56.71 21.76
N GLY A 113 -97.16 -57.78 20.96
CA GLY A 113 -97.18 -59.17 21.44
C GLY A 113 -98.55 -59.70 21.82
N LEU A 114 -99.63 -58.97 21.51
CA LEU A 114 -101.01 -59.43 21.72
C LEU A 114 -101.55 -60.04 20.42
N ASN A 115 -101.57 -61.37 20.34
CA ASN A 115 -102.01 -62.07 19.14
C ASN A 115 -103.54 -62.03 18.98
N PRO A 116 -104.07 -61.50 17.87
CA PRO A 116 -105.51 -61.43 17.63
C PRO A 116 -106.22 -62.80 17.59
N SER A 117 -105.49 -63.88 17.34
CA SER A 117 -106.03 -65.24 17.20
C SER A 117 -106.45 -65.87 18.54
N GLU A 118 -105.97 -65.36 19.67
CA GLU A 118 -106.22 -65.91 21.01
C GLU A 118 -107.28 -65.11 21.79
N SER A 119 -107.70 -63.95 21.26
CA SER A 119 -108.57 -62.99 21.93
C SER A 119 -109.92 -62.83 21.23
N GLN A 120 -110.98 -63.32 21.86
CA GLN A 120 -112.36 -63.04 21.44
C GLN A 120 -112.85 -61.64 21.86
N LYS A 121 -112.03 -60.84 22.59
CA LYS A 121 -112.43 -59.54 23.16
C LYS A 121 -111.38 -58.45 22.89
N LEU A 122 -111.29 -58.02 21.63
CA LEU A 122 -110.45 -56.89 21.19
C LEU A 122 -110.61 -55.64 22.07
N ASP A 123 -111.83 -55.40 22.58
CA ASP A 123 -112.14 -54.28 23.47
C ASP A 123 -111.37 -54.34 24.81
N ASP A 124 -111.24 -55.52 25.40
CA ASP A 124 -110.59 -55.70 26.71
C ASP A 124 -109.06 -55.67 26.55
N ASP A 125 -108.52 -56.22 25.46
CA ASP A 125 -107.09 -56.20 25.16
C ASP A 125 -106.59 -54.79 24.86
N LEU A 126 -107.31 -54.04 24.03
CA LEU A 126 -106.94 -52.67 23.73
C LEU A 126 -106.98 -51.82 25.00
N GLN A 127 -107.98 -52.01 25.87
CA GLN A 127 -108.01 -51.30 27.14
C GLN A 127 -106.89 -51.70 28.10
N THR A 128 -106.51 -52.98 28.12
CA THR A 128 -105.40 -53.48 28.94
C THR A 128 -104.09 -52.89 28.45
N LEU A 129 -103.85 -52.87 27.14
CA LEU A 129 -102.68 -52.27 26.52
C LEU A 129 -102.61 -50.74 26.75
N LEU A 130 -103.71 -50.02 26.52
CA LEU A 130 -103.75 -48.58 26.72
C LEU A 130 -103.52 -48.21 28.19
N LYS A 131 -103.95 -49.04 29.15
CA LYS A 131 -103.65 -48.86 30.57
C LYS A 131 -102.20 -49.20 30.92
N SER A 132 -101.66 -50.32 30.45
CA SER A 132 -100.28 -50.74 30.76
C SER A 132 -99.25 -49.75 30.22
N LEU A 133 -99.53 -49.15 29.06
CA LEU A 133 -98.67 -48.15 28.43
C LEU A 133 -98.97 -46.72 28.91
N ASN A 134 -99.89 -46.51 29.86
CA ASN A 134 -100.31 -45.19 30.36
C ASN A 134 -100.72 -44.22 29.24
N CYS A 135 -101.58 -44.67 28.32
CA CYS A 135 -102.03 -43.85 27.19
C CYS A 135 -102.66 -42.53 27.64
N PRO A 136 -102.27 -41.38 27.07
CA PRO A 136 -102.84 -40.08 27.41
C PRO A 136 -104.28 -39.88 26.91
N VAL A 137 -104.76 -40.74 26.00
CA VAL A 137 -106.11 -40.65 25.42
C VAL A 137 -107.08 -41.57 26.15
N LYS A 138 -108.20 -41.00 26.64
CA LYS A 138 -109.29 -41.79 27.22
C LYS A 138 -110.18 -42.36 26.11
N VAL A 139 -110.20 -43.69 25.97
CA VAL A 139 -111.06 -44.42 25.03
C VAL A 139 -112.08 -45.28 25.80
N ASN A 140 -113.37 -45.02 25.56
CA ASN A 140 -114.46 -45.78 26.20
C ASN A 140 -114.74 -47.09 25.46
N LYS A 141 -115.21 -48.14 26.16
CA LYS A 141 -115.59 -49.44 25.54
C LYS A 141 -116.61 -49.27 24.41
N SER A 142 -117.52 -48.30 24.53
CA SER A 142 -118.52 -47.99 23.51
C SER A 142 -117.92 -47.50 22.18
N ALA A 143 -116.71 -46.91 22.20
CA ALA A 143 -116.03 -46.45 20.99
C ALA A 143 -115.56 -47.59 20.07
N LEU A 144 -115.41 -48.80 20.63
CA LEU A 144 -114.94 -49.99 19.92
C LEU A 144 -116.08 -50.88 19.44
N ARG A 145 -117.24 -50.83 20.12
CA ARG A 145 -118.48 -51.49 19.66
C ARG A 145 -119.06 -50.88 18.38
N ALA A 146 -118.84 -49.58 18.17
CA ALA A 146 -119.19 -48.87 16.94
C ALA A 146 -117.98 -48.00 16.49
N PRO A 147 -116.94 -48.64 15.91
CA PRO A 147 -115.76 -47.93 15.45
C PRO A 147 -116.13 -47.14 14.19
N GLY A 148 -115.87 -45.83 14.20
CA GLY A 148 -116.18 -44.95 13.07
C GLY A 148 -117.46 -44.11 13.21
N THR A 149 -118.03 -43.95 14.41
CA THR A 149 -119.07 -42.91 14.63
C THR A 149 -118.45 -41.53 14.81
N PRO A 150 -119.11 -40.43 14.40
CA PRO A 150 -118.56 -39.07 14.49
C PRO A 150 -118.11 -38.66 15.90
N HIS A 151 -118.74 -39.19 16.95
CA HIS A 151 -118.42 -38.86 18.34
C HIS A 151 -117.34 -39.76 18.96
N SER A 152 -117.19 -41.01 18.49
CA SER A 152 -116.20 -41.96 19.05
C SER A 152 -114.88 -42.00 18.25
N TRP A 153 -114.95 -41.72 16.95
CA TRP A 153 -113.82 -41.79 16.03
C TRP A 153 -112.65 -40.88 16.41
N PRO A 154 -112.85 -39.62 16.81
CA PRO A 154 -111.74 -38.73 17.17
C PRO A 154 -110.85 -39.31 18.27
N SER A 155 -111.43 -39.79 19.38
CA SER A 155 -110.67 -40.38 20.49
C SER A 155 -110.01 -41.70 20.11
N LEU A 156 -110.69 -42.53 19.30
CA LEU A 156 -110.11 -43.78 18.81
C LEU A 156 -108.94 -43.54 17.87
N LEU A 157 -109.05 -42.58 16.94
CA LEU A 157 -108.00 -42.18 16.03
C LEU A 157 -106.77 -41.66 16.78
N ALA A 158 -106.97 -40.83 17.81
CA ALA A 158 -105.86 -40.33 18.62
C ALA A 158 -105.14 -41.46 19.36
N ALA A 159 -105.86 -42.45 19.88
CA ALA A 159 -105.27 -43.63 20.51
C ALA A 159 -104.50 -44.51 19.52
N ILE A 160 -105.08 -44.78 18.34
CA ILE A 160 -104.41 -45.52 17.25
C ILE A 160 -103.14 -44.80 16.81
N HIS A 161 -103.22 -43.48 16.59
CA HIS A 161 -102.09 -42.66 16.17
C HIS A 161 -100.96 -42.67 17.21
N TRP A 162 -101.31 -42.58 18.50
CA TRP A 162 -100.34 -42.66 19.59
C TRP A 162 -99.65 -44.04 19.64
N LEU A 163 -100.41 -45.13 19.52
CA LEU A 163 -99.83 -46.48 19.46
C LEU A 163 -98.91 -46.67 18.24
N VAL A 164 -99.26 -46.10 17.09
CA VAL A 164 -98.41 -46.10 15.89
C VAL A 164 -97.11 -45.32 16.12
N GLN A 165 -97.17 -44.16 16.80
CA GLN A 165 -95.97 -43.40 17.13
C GLN A 165 -95.02 -44.18 18.03
N LEU A 166 -95.56 -44.92 19.00
CA LEU A 166 -94.78 -45.79 19.88
C LEU A 166 -94.14 -46.95 19.11
N GLY A 167 -94.89 -47.60 18.21
CA GLY A 167 -94.37 -48.65 17.34
C GLY A 167 -93.21 -48.16 16.46
N LYS A 168 -93.34 -46.98 15.83
CA LYS A 168 -92.26 -46.37 15.04
C LYS A 168 -90.99 -46.09 15.85
N PHE A 169 -91.15 -45.66 17.11
CA PHE A 169 -90.02 -45.40 17.98
C PHE A 169 -89.25 -46.68 18.33
N ASP A 170 -89.96 -47.75 18.67
CA ASP A 170 -89.33 -49.04 18.98
C ASP A 170 -88.60 -49.63 17.76
N ASP A 171 -89.17 -49.53 16.56
CA ASP A 171 -88.52 -49.99 15.32
C ASP A 171 -87.18 -49.27 15.09
N HIS A 172 -87.14 -47.95 15.28
CA HIS A 172 -85.93 -47.15 15.12
C HIS A 172 -84.85 -47.48 16.16
N ARG A 173 -85.27 -47.69 17.42
CA ARG A 173 -84.39 -48.03 18.53
C ARG A 173 -83.72 -49.40 18.33
N LEU A 174 -84.47 -50.40 17.84
CA LEU A 174 -83.93 -51.73 17.56
C LEU A 174 -82.92 -51.71 16.40
N SER A 175 -83.21 -50.95 15.34
CA SER A 175 -82.30 -50.80 14.20
C SER A 175 -80.96 -50.16 14.57
N THR A 176 -80.99 -49.06 15.35
CA THR A 176 -79.78 -48.34 15.78
C THR A 176 -78.93 -49.17 16.73
N ARG A 177 -79.56 -49.88 17.68
CA ARG A 177 -78.86 -50.73 18.65
C ARG A 177 -78.18 -51.93 17.99
N ALA A 178 -78.82 -52.54 17.00
CA ALA A 178 -78.24 -53.63 16.23
C ALA A 178 -76.96 -53.21 15.49
N GLN A 179 -76.90 -51.97 14.98
CA GLN A 179 -75.72 -51.44 14.29
C GLN A 179 -74.55 -51.17 15.25
N GLN A 180 -74.80 -50.62 16.44
CA GLN A 180 -73.75 -50.29 17.40
C GLN A 180 -73.12 -51.54 18.06
N LEU A 181 -73.92 -52.56 18.36
CA LEU A 181 -73.42 -53.81 18.95
C LEU A 181 -72.64 -54.66 17.96
N ALA A 182 -72.94 -54.54 16.66
CA ALA A 182 -72.22 -55.26 15.61
C ALA A 182 -70.81 -54.71 15.36
N SER A 183 -70.52 -53.46 15.73
CA SER A 183 -69.29 -52.78 15.32
C SER A 183 -68.16 -52.72 16.34
N GLU A 184 -68.41 -52.83 17.66
CA GLU A 184 -67.43 -52.27 18.61
C GLU A 184 -66.57 -53.26 19.41
N ASN A 185 -66.90 -54.56 19.49
CA ASN A 185 -66.09 -55.46 20.32
C ASN A 185 -66.12 -56.92 19.84
N LYS A 186 -65.06 -57.34 19.12
CA LYS A 186 -64.87 -58.71 18.64
C LYS A 186 -64.88 -59.73 19.79
N VAL A 187 -64.26 -59.40 20.93
CA VAL A 187 -64.22 -60.26 22.13
C VAL A 187 -65.64 -60.42 22.69
N PHE A 188 -66.42 -59.35 22.73
CA PHE A 188 -67.81 -59.40 23.19
C PHE A 188 -68.68 -60.27 22.28
N ARG A 189 -68.56 -60.13 20.95
CA ARG A 189 -69.27 -60.97 19.98
C ARG A 189 -68.92 -62.45 20.17
N TYR A 190 -67.62 -62.75 20.21
CA TYR A 190 -67.13 -64.10 20.49
C TYR A 190 -67.70 -64.65 21.81
N THR A 191 -67.69 -63.85 22.88
CA THR A 191 -68.22 -64.26 24.20
C THR A 191 -69.71 -64.59 24.14
N VAL A 192 -70.52 -63.75 23.47
CA VAL A 192 -71.97 -63.95 23.34
C VAL A 192 -72.31 -65.17 22.48
N GLU A 193 -71.57 -65.36 21.39
CA GLU A 193 -71.76 -66.46 20.44
C GLU A 193 -71.34 -67.80 21.08
N ASN A 194 -70.18 -67.83 21.74
CA ASN A 194 -69.71 -68.99 22.51
C ASN A 194 -70.68 -69.36 23.65
N TYR A 195 -71.17 -68.35 24.39
CA TYR A 195 -72.18 -68.56 25.43
C TYR A 195 -73.51 -69.08 24.87
N SER A 196 -73.88 -68.68 23.65
CA SER A 196 -75.08 -69.18 22.97
C SER A 196 -74.95 -70.66 22.60
N HIS A 197 -73.78 -71.09 22.10
CA HIS A 197 -73.49 -72.50 21.84
C HIS A 197 -73.50 -73.33 23.14
N TYR A 198 -72.91 -72.81 24.22
CA TYR A 198 -72.95 -73.45 25.54
C TYR A 198 -74.38 -73.72 26.04
N ILE A 199 -75.28 -72.73 25.96
CA ILE A 199 -76.69 -72.91 26.40
C ILE A 199 -77.43 -73.96 25.57
N ARG A 200 -77.05 -74.13 24.29
CA ARG A 200 -77.67 -75.09 23.38
C ARG A 200 -77.05 -76.49 23.46
N GLY A 201 -75.91 -76.65 24.16
CA GLY A 201 -75.15 -77.90 24.22
C GLY A 201 -74.43 -78.23 22.90
N GLU A 202 -74.09 -77.20 22.13
CA GLU A 202 -73.40 -77.27 20.84
C GLU A 202 -71.87 -77.18 21.07
N ASP A 203 -71.30 -78.16 21.77
CA ASP A 203 -69.89 -78.12 22.23
C ASP A 203 -68.88 -78.09 21.06
N LYS A 204 -69.20 -78.74 19.94
CA LYS A 204 -68.32 -78.77 18.77
C LYS A 204 -68.25 -77.41 18.08
N GLU A 205 -69.39 -76.75 17.96
CA GLU A 205 -69.52 -75.42 17.38
C GLU A 205 -68.78 -74.38 18.23
N ALA A 206 -68.77 -74.55 19.56
CA ALA A 206 -67.96 -73.75 20.47
C ALA A 206 -66.45 -73.94 20.22
N ASP A 207 -65.97 -75.18 20.11
CA ASP A 207 -64.55 -75.48 19.84
C ASP A 207 -64.09 -74.93 18.46
N ASP A 208 -64.95 -75.03 17.44
CA ASP A 208 -64.69 -74.49 16.11
C ASP A 208 -64.63 -72.95 16.13
N LEU A 209 -65.49 -72.30 16.93
CA LEU A 209 -65.49 -70.85 17.14
C LEU A 209 -64.25 -70.38 17.89
N ASP A 210 -63.83 -71.09 18.94
CA ASP A 210 -62.61 -70.82 19.69
C ASP A 210 -61.37 -70.89 18.78
N SER A 211 -61.30 -71.94 17.96
CA SER A 211 -60.19 -72.13 17.01
C SER A 211 -60.12 -71.01 15.97
N GLN A 212 -61.27 -70.58 15.44
CA GLN A 212 -61.34 -69.46 14.49
C GLN A 212 -60.94 -68.14 15.15
N PHE A 213 -61.45 -67.86 16.34
CA PHE A 213 -61.14 -66.63 17.07
C PHE A 213 -59.65 -66.54 17.43
N MET A 214 -59.04 -67.65 17.87
CA MET A 214 -57.61 -67.71 18.14
C MET A 214 -56.76 -67.51 16.88
N LEU A 215 -57.19 -68.06 15.74
CA LEU A 215 -56.51 -67.84 14.46
C LEU A 215 -56.57 -66.37 14.03
N GLU A 216 -57.73 -65.73 14.15
CA GLU A 216 -57.88 -64.30 13.86
C GLU A 216 -56.99 -63.44 14.76
N LEU A 217 -56.92 -63.75 16.06
CA LEU A 217 -56.05 -63.03 17.01
C LEU A 217 -54.56 -63.18 16.68
N GLU A 218 -54.10 -64.39 16.32
CA GLU A 218 -52.70 -64.60 15.97
C GLU A 218 -52.34 -63.89 14.65
N GLN A 219 -53.25 -63.84 13.69
CA GLN A 219 -53.08 -63.04 12.46
C GLN A 219 -53.02 -61.53 12.76
N GLU A 220 -53.91 -61.04 13.63
CA GLU A 220 -53.91 -59.63 14.05
C GLU A 220 -52.62 -59.26 14.79
N LYS A 221 -52.15 -60.14 15.69
CA LYS A 221 -50.86 -60.00 16.37
C LYS A 221 -49.70 -59.99 15.38
N ALA A 222 -49.65 -60.93 14.43
CA ALA A 222 -48.58 -61.01 13.43
C ALA A 222 -48.52 -59.73 12.58
N ARG A 223 -49.68 -59.20 12.18
CA ARG A 223 -49.79 -57.92 11.49
C ARG A 223 -49.27 -56.76 12.34
N LEU A 224 -49.72 -56.65 13.59
CA LEU A 224 -49.29 -55.58 14.49
C LEU A 224 -47.78 -55.63 14.75
N VAL A 225 -47.20 -56.82 14.91
CA VAL A 225 -45.75 -57.00 15.06
C VAL A 225 -45.01 -56.54 13.80
N ALA A 226 -45.51 -56.87 12.60
CA ALA A 226 -44.92 -56.40 11.35
C ALA A 226 -44.98 -54.87 11.23
N ASP A 227 -46.11 -54.25 11.60
CA ASP A 227 -46.29 -52.80 11.58
C ASP A 227 -45.35 -52.09 12.59
N VAL A 228 -45.17 -52.67 13.77
CA VAL A 228 -44.22 -52.18 14.79
C VAL A 228 -42.79 -52.25 14.26
N ASN A 229 -42.37 -53.40 13.72
CA ASN A 229 -41.02 -53.57 13.18
C ASN A 229 -40.73 -52.58 12.04
N ALA A 230 -41.67 -52.40 11.11
CA ALA A 230 -41.54 -51.43 10.03
C ALA A 230 -41.43 -49.98 10.56
N SER A 231 -42.17 -49.66 11.61
CA SER A 231 -42.11 -48.36 12.27
C SER A 231 -40.76 -48.14 12.97
N GLU A 232 -40.23 -49.16 13.64
CA GLU A 232 -38.90 -49.12 14.27
C GLU A 232 -37.77 -48.93 13.26
N GLU A 233 -37.83 -49.61 12.10
CA GLU A 233 -36.86 -49.43 11.02
C GLU A 233 -36.89 -48.02 10.46
N ASN A 234 -38.09 -47.46 10.24
CA ASN A 234 -38.24 -46.07 9.81
C ASN A 234 -37.69 -45.11 10.87
N LEU A 235 -37.96 -45.35 12.15
CA LEU A 235 -37.43 -44.54 13.26
C LEU A 235 -35.90 -44.53 13.24
N LYS A 236 -35.25 -45.70 13.17
CA LYS A 236 -33.79 -45.83 13.05
C LYS A 236 -33.24 -45.09 11.82
N ALA A 237 -33.92 -45.17 10.68
CA ALA A 237 -33.51 -44.46 9.47
C ALA A 237 -33.61 -42.94 9.62
N GLN A 238 -34.64 -42.43 10.31
CA GLN A 238 -34.77 -41.00 10.61
C GLN A 238 -33.75 -40.53 11.63
N GLU A 239 -33.47 -41.31 12.68
CA GLU A 239 -32.40 -41.02 13.64
C GLU A 239 -31.03 -40.94 12.97
N ALA A 240 -30.71 -41.89 12.08
CA ALA A 240 -29.47 -41.86 11.31
C ALA A 240 -29.36 -40.61 10.43
N LYS A 241 -30.46 -40.18 9.79
CA LYS A 241 -30.50 -38.92 9.03
C LYS A 241 -30.31 -37.71 9.94
N LEU A 242 -30.91 -37.72 11.12
CA LEU A 242 -30.81 -36.63 12.10
C LEU A 242 -29.38 -36.51 12.62
N GLU A 243 -28.74 -37.62 12.97
CA GLU A 243 -27.32 -37.62 13.38
C GLU A 243 -26.38 -37.24 12.24
N ALA A 244 -26.67 -37.63 10.99
CA ALA A 244 -25.92 -37.15 9.83
C ALA A 244 -26.07 -35.62 9.64
N LEU A 245 -27.26 -35.07 9.86
CA LEU A 245 -27.51 -33.62 9.81
C LEU A 245 -26.88 -32.85 10.97
N LYS A 246 -26.77 -33.45 12.16
CA LYS A 246 -26.10 -32.83 13.32
C LYS A 246 -24.59 -32.84 13.21
N ASN A 247 -24.02 -33.96 12.78
CA ASN A 247 -22.57 -34.19 12.77
C ASN A 247 -21.92 -33.77 11.44
N GLY A 248 -22.70 -33.66 10.35
CA GLY A 248 -22.22 -33.07 9.11
C GLY A 248 -22.02 -31.57 9.25
N PRO A 249 -21.07 -30.97 8.50
CA PRO A 249 -20.98 -29.51 8.42
C PRO A 249 -22.32 -28.99 7.95
N SER A 250 -22.91 -28.07 8.71
CA SER A 250 -24.22 -27.54 8.33
C SER A 250 -24.10 -26.90 6.95
N GLU A 251 -25.15 -27.00 6.12
CA GLU A 251 -25.18 -26.32 4.82
C GLU A 251 -24.82 -24.84 4.96
N ARG A 252 -25.22 -24.23 6.08
CA ARG A 252 -24.83 -22.88 6.47
C ARG A 252 -23.32 -22.72 6.64
N GLU A 253 -22.64 -23.63 7.32
CA GLU A 253 -21.19 -23.57 7.53
C GLU A 253 -20.42 -23.72 6.21
N VAL A 254 -20.86 -24.61 5.33
CA VAL A 254 -20.29 -24.74 3.97
C VAL A 254 -20.46 -23.43 3.20
N LEU A 255 -21.67 -22.85 3.22
CA LEU A 255 -21.95 -21.57 2.58
C LEU A 255 -21.19 -20.39 3.22
N GLU A 256 -20.97 -20.40 4.53
CA GLU A 256 -20.20 -19.37 5.24
C GLU A 256 -18.71 -19.44 4.85
N ASN A 257 -18.15 -20.65 4.70
CA ASN A 257 -16.78 -20.87 4.19
C ASN A 257 -16.65 -20.46 2.72
N GLU A 258 -17.63 -20.79 1.87
CA GLU A 258 -17.65 -20.36 0.47
C GLU A 258 -17.74 -18.84 0.36
N LYS A 259 -18.62 -18.22 1.17
CA LYS A 259 -18.73 -16.77 1.27
C LYS A 259 -17.41 -16.14 1.71
N SER A 260 -16.72 -16.67 2.73
CA SER A 260 -15.44 -16.11 3.17
C SER A 260 -14.37 -16.20 2.09
N ALA A 261 -14.31 -17.33 1.36
CA ALA A 261 -13.39 -17.50 0.23
C ALA A 261 -13.68 -16.49 -0.89
N LEU A 262 -14.95 -16.28 -1.24
CA LEU A 262 -15.35 -15.28 -2.23
C LEU A 262 -15.03 -13.85 -1.76
N GLU A 263 -15.21 -13.53 -0.47
CA GLU A 263 -14.84 -12.23 0.10
C GLU A 263 -13.32 -11.97 0.03
N GLU A 264 -12.49 -13.01 0.22
CA GLU A 264 -11.04 -12.91 0.02
C GLU A 264 -10.68 -12.65 -1.44
N ASP A 265 -11.33 -13.33 -2.38
CA ASP A 265 -11.10 -13.14 -3.81
C ASP A 265 -11.54 -11.75 -4.26
N VAL A 266 -12.66 -11.24 -3.76
CA VAL A 266 -13.09 -9.85 -3.99
C VAL A 266 -12.01 -8.87 -3.51
N LYS A 267 -11.40 -9.09 -2.33
CA LYS A 267 -10.29 -8.23 -1.84
C LYS A 267 -9.07 -8.31 -2.77
N LYS A 268 -8.70 -9.51 -3.25
CA LYS A 268 -7.61 -9.68 -4.22
C LYS A 268 -7.88 -8.91 -5.51
N PHE A 269 -9.09 -9.01 -6.06
CA PHE A 269 -9.46 -8.27 -7.28
C PHE A 269 -9.42 -6.76 -7.08
N HIS A 270 -9.89 -6.24 -5.95
CA HIS A 270 -9.78 -4.81 -5.64
C HIS A 270 -8.32 -4.35 -5.59
N SER A 271 -7.42 -5.14 -4.97
CA SER A 271 -5.98 -4.82 -4.94
C SER A 271 -5.37 -4.80 -6.35
N ILE A 272 -5.73 -5.75 -7.22
CA ILE A 272 -5.28 -5.77 -8.62
C ILE A 272 -5.80 -4.55 -9.37
N ILE A 273 -7.07 -4.18 -9.20
CA ILE A 273 -7.66 -3.00 -9.82
C ILE A 273 -6.90 -1.73 -9.40
N GLU A 274 -6.62 -1.58 -8.11
CA GLU A 274 -5.86 -0.44 -7.58
C GLU A 274 -4.44 -0.38 -8.18
N GLN A 275 -3.74 -1.52 -8.28
CA GLN A 275 -2.43 -1.59 -8.94
C GLN A 275 -2.51 -1.21 -10.43
N LEU A 276 -3.53 -1.68 -11.14
CA LEU A 276 -3.73 -1.35 -12.56
C LEU A 276 -4.07 0.13 -12.74
N GLN A 277 -4.90 0.71 -11.88
CA GLN A 277 -5.19 2.14 -11.87
C GLN A 277 -3.92 2.96 -11.59
N GLY A 278 -3.08 2.54 -10.65
CA GLY A 278 -1.77 3.16 -10.39
C GLY A 278 -0.83 3.09 -11.60
N ARG A 279 -0.83 1.98 -12.34
CA ARG A 279 -0.08 1.85 -13.60
C ARG A 279 -0.62 2.75 -14.70
N ILE A 280 -1.95 2.82 -14.86
CA ILE A 280 -2.60 3.70 -15.84
C ILE A 280 -2.19 5.15 -15.58
N THR A 281 -2.35 5.64 -14.35
CA THR A 281 -1.98 7.03 -14.01
C THR A 281 -0.49 7.33 -14.20
N THR A 282 0.39 6.34 -13.97
CA THR A 282 1.83 6.49 -14.22
C THR A 282 2.13 6.59 -15.72
N VAL A 283 1.50 5.74 -16.54
CA VAL A 283 1.65 5.76 -18.01
C VAL A 283 1.06 7.05 -18.57
N GLU A 284 -0.10 7.50 -18.08
CA GLU A 284 -0.71 8.77 -18.48
C GLU A 284 0.20 9.96 -18.17
N ARG A 285 0.83 10.00 -16.99
CA ARG A 285 1.80 11.05 -16.63
C ARG A 285 3.01 11.03 -17.57
N SER A 286 3.58 9.85 -17.84
CA SER A 286 4.70 9.70 -18.75
C SER A 286 4.34 10.13 -20.18
N LEU A 287 3.13 9.78 -20.64
CA LEU A 287 2.63 10.22 -21.94
C LEU A 287 2.50 11.74 -21.99
N GLU A 288 1.96 12.37 -20.94
CA GLU A 288 1.84 13.83 -20.88
C GLU A 288 3.21 14.53 -20.90
N GLU A 289 4.20 14.00 -20.20
CA GLU A 289 5.59 14.49 -20.26
C GLU A 289 6.20 14.35 -21.67
N GLN A 290 5.99 13.20 -22.32
CA GLN A 290 6.46 12.97 -23.69
C GLN A 290 5.77 13.89 -24.70
N VAL A 291 4.46 14.14 -24.54
CA VAL A 291 3.71 15.09 -25.38
C VAL A 291 4.28 16.50 -25.23
N LYS A 292 4.49 16.98 -24.00
CA LYS A 292 5.12 18.29 -23.76
C LYS A 292 6.53 18.36 -24.33
N GLY A 293 7.33 17.31 -24.18
CA GLY A 293 8.66 17.21 -24.78
C GLY A 293 8.63 17.21 -26.31
N LEU A 294 7.61 16.61 -26.92
CA LEU A 294 7.43 16.63 -28.37
C LEU A 294 7.02 18.03 -28.84
N GLU A 295 6.11 18.71 -28.14
CA GLU A 295 5.70 20.08 -28.43
C GLU A 295 6.88 21.05 -28.40
N THR A 296 7.76 20.96 -27.38
CA THR A 296 8.97 21.80 -27.32
C THR A 296 9.93 21.50 -28.48
N LYS A 297 10.13 20.22 -28.83
CA LYS A 297 10.98 19.83 -29.96
C LYS A 297 10.41 20.29 -31.31
N VAL A 298 9.09 20.28 -31.47
CA VAL A 298 8.43 20.83 -32.66
C VAL A 298 8.63 22.35 -32.74
N ALA A 299 8.45 23.08 -31.63
CA ALA A 299 8.69 24.52 -31.60
C ALA A 299 10.16 24.89 -31.88
N GLU A 300 11.13 24.17 -31.28
CA GLU A 300 12.56 24.32 -31.58
C GLU A 300 12.84 24.09 -33.07
N LYS A 301 12.29 23.02 -33.64
CA LYS A 301 12.42 22.70 -35.06
C LYS A 301 11.89 23.85 -35.93
N GLU A 302 10.70 24.36 -35.65
CA GLU A 302 10.11 25.49 -36.39
C GLU A 302 10.97 26.75 -36.30
N SER A 303 11.52 27.07 -35.11
CA SER A 303 12.46 28.18 -34.93
C SER A 303 13.73 28.01 -35.77
N ILE A 304 14.31 26.80 -35.79
CA ILE A 304 15.50 26.50 -36.59
C ILE A 304 15.20 26.60 -38.10
N TYR A 305 14.01 26.20 -38.56
CA TYR A 305 13.62 26.40 -39.96
C TYR A 305 13.49 27.89 -40.31
N ALA A 306 12.91 28.69 -39.40
CA ALA A 306 12.80 30.13 -39.59
C ALA A 306 14.18 30.81 -39.65
N GLU A 307 15.09 30.45 -38.73
CA GLU A 307 16.46 30.97 -38.73
C GLU A 307 17.24 30.54 -39.98
N ASN A 308 17.12 29.28 -40.41
CA ASN A 308 17.76 28.81 -41.65
C ASN A 308 17.24 29.55 -42.88
N GLU A 309 15.94 29.81 -42.97
CA GLU A 309 15.39 30.61 -44.07
C GLU A 309 15.87 32.06 -44.02
N GLU A 310 15.99 32.66 -42.83
CA GLU A 310 16.57 34.00 -42.68
C GLU A 310 18.05 34.04 -43.07
N LEU A 311 18.85 33.06 -42.63
CA LEU A 311 20.25 32.93 -43.00
C LEU A 311 20.41 32.70 -44.51
N LYS A 312 19.56 31.87 -45.11
CA LYS A 312 19.56 31.64 -46.55
C LYS A 312 19.27 32.93 -47.32
N LYS A 313 18.27 33.71 -46.90
CA LYS A 313 18.00 35.04 -47.48
C LYS A 313 19.19 35.97 -47.35
N LYS A 314 19.82 36.05 -46.16
CA LYS A 314 21.03 36.85 -45.94
C LYS A 314 22.18 36.41 -46.85
N VAL A 315 22.37 35.11 -47.05
CA VAL A 315 23.41 34.57 -47.96
C VAL A 315 23.09 34.89 -49.41
N GLU A 316 21.83 34.76 -49.84
CA GLU A 316 21.39 35.15 -51.19
C GLU A 316 21.57 36.67 -51.43
N GLU A 317 21.23 37.51 -50.44
CA GLU A 317 21.43 38.97 -50.48
C GLU A 317 22.90 39.37 -50.49
N GLN A 318 23.75 38.65 -49.75
CA GLN A 318 25.21 38.86 -49.76
C GLN A 318 25.85 38.56 -51.12
N GLY A 319 25.09 37.98 -52.07
CA GLY A 319 25.47 37.92 -53.47
C GLY A 319 26.88 37.41 -53.66
N ILE A 320 27.24 36.30 -52.99
CA ILE A 320 28.57 35.71 -53.07
C ILE A 320 28.82 35.35 -54.53
N ASN A 321 29.48 36.28 -55.22
CA ASN A 321 29.91 36.10 -56.57
C ASN A 321 31.05 35.07 -56.52
N PRO A 322 30.92 33.89 -57.14
CA PRO A 322 31.95 32.86 -57.11
C PRO A 322 33.31 33.39 -57.61
N ARG A 323 33.30 34.45 -58.44
CA ARG A 323 34.53 35.14 -58.85
C ARG A 323 35.22 35.91 -57.72
N ASP A 324 34.48 36.46 -56.77
CA ASP A 324 35.05 37.20 -55.63
C ASP A 324 35.63 36.24 -54.58
N ALA A 325 35.02 35.08 -54.38
CA ALA A 325 35.59 34.00 -53.55
C ALA A 325 36.91 33.48 -54.15
N ASP A 326 36.94 33.23 -55.47
CA ASP A 326 38.16 32.82 -56.17
C ASP A 326 39.24 33.92 -56.16
N ARG A 327 38.85 35.19 -56.26
CA ARG A 327 39.77 36.33 -56.17
C ARG A 327 40.39 36.42 -54.77
N MET A 328 39.59 36.36 -53.71
CA MET A 328 40.08 36.36 -52.34
C MET A 328 41.02 35.17 -52.07
N LYS A 329 40.73 33.99 -52.63
CA LYS A 329 41.63 32.82 -52.50
C LYS A 329 42.98 33.05 -53.18
N ARG A 330 43.01 33.69 -54.35
CA ARG A 330 44.28 34.05 -55.02
C ARG A 330 45.06 35.11 -54.25
N GLU A 331 44.38 36.11 -53.69
CA GLU A 331 44.99 37.16 -52.86
C GLU A 331 45.57 36.56 -51.57
N LEU A 332 44.85 35.63 -50.91
CA LEU A 332 45.34 34.91 -49.73
C LEU A 332 46.62 34.11 -50.07
N HIS A 333 46.61 33.32 -51.16
CA HIS A 333 47.80 32.60 -51.60
C HIS A 333 48.96 33.51 -52.07
N ALA A 334 48.68 34.76 -52.46
CA ALA A 334 49.73 35.74 -52.73
C ALA A 334 50.35 36.24 -51.42
N LEU A 335 49.52 36.61 -50.43
CA LEU A 335 49.97 37.04 -49.11
C LEU A 335 50.76 35.93 -48.38
N GLU A 336 50.33 34.67 -48.46
CA GLU A 336 51.08 33.54 -47.89
C GLU A 336 52.50 33.43 -48.49
N ARG A 337 52.66 33.69 -49.78
CA ARG A 337 53.97 33.70 -50.44
C ARG A 337 54.81 34.90 -50.00
N ASP A 338 54.22 36.09 -49.96
CA ASP A 338 54.91 37.29 -49.50
C ASP A 338 55.38 37.16 -48.04
N ILE A 339 54.57 36.55 -47.16
CA ILE A 339 54.96 36.24 -45.77
C ILE A 339 56.15 35.28 -45.74
N ALA A 340 56.13 34.21 -46.55
CA ALA A 340 57.24 33.26 -46.60
C ALA A 340 58.53 33.93 -47.11
N ASP A 341 58.43 34.81 -48.12
CA ASP A 341 59.58 35.56 -48.65
C ASP A 341 60.14 36.55 -47.62
N ILE A 342 59.28 37.27 -46.90
CA ILE A 342 59.71 38.18 -45.82
C ILE A 342 60.36 37.40 -44.67
N GLU A 343 59.82 36.24 -44.30
CA GLU A 343 60.40 35.38 -43.26
C GLU A 343 61.79 34.87 -43.66
N ASN A 344 61.98 34.44 -44.91
CA ASN A 344 63.28 34.07 -45.45
C ASN A 344 64.27 35.24 -45.42
N GLN A 345 63.82 36.44 -45.83
CA GLN A 345 64.65 37.64 -45.74
C GLN A 345 65.04 37.98 -44.29
N ARG A 346 64.13 37.79 -43.32
CA ARG A 346 64.44 37.96 -41.90
C ARG A 346 65.55 37.02 -41.45
N ILE A 347 65.45 35.73 -41.81
CA ILE A 347 66.46 34.72 -41.49
C ILE A 347 67.82 35.10 -42.08
N GLU A 348 67.87 35.53 -43.35
CA GLU A 348 69.12 35.99 -43.99
C GLU A 348 69.75 37.20 -43.28
N TRP A 349 68.93 38.15 -42.81
CA TRP A 349 69.41 39.31 -42.07
C TRP A 349 69.85 38.96 -40.65
N GLU A 350 69.19 38.00 -40.00
CA GLU A 350 69.62 37.46 -38.71
C GLU A 350 70.98 36.77 -38.85
N GLU A 351 71.20 35.95 -39.87
CA GLU A 351 72.49 35.30 -40.15
C GLU A 351 73.61 36.34 -40.36
N LYS A 352 73.36 37.38 -41.16
CA LYS A 352 74.30 38.51 -41.31
C LYS A 352 74.58 39.22 -39.98
N GLY A 353 73.58 39.32 -39.11
CA GLY A 353 73.74 39.86 -37.75
C GLY A 353 74.68 39.00 -36.91
N TRP A 354 74.50 37.68 -36.91
CA TRP A 354 75.36 36.72 -36.22
C TRP A 354 76.81 36.75 -36.71
N ASP A 355 77.03 36.91 -38.01
CA ASP A 355 78.37 37.05 -38.59
C ASP A 355 79.06 38.34 -38.13
N LEU A 356 78.34 39.46 -38.11
CA LEU A 356 78.86 40.74 -37.62
C LEU A 356 79.17 40.70 -36.12
N ASP A 357 78.28 40.12 -35.31
CA ASP A 357 78.51 39.96 -33.87
C ASP A 357 79.72 39.06 -33.58
N SER A 358 79.90 37.99 -34.36
CA SER A 358 81.09 37.14 -34.28
C SER A 358 82.37 37.90 -34.67
N ALA A 359 82.31 38.74 -35.71
CA ALA A 359 83.43 39.56 -36.13
C ALA A 359 83.80 40.62 -35.06
N ILE A 360 82.80 41.29 -34.48
CA ILE A 360 82.97 42.25 -33.38
C ILE A 360 83.57 41.54 -32.16
N GLY A 361 83.05 40.36 -31.78
CA GLY A 361 83.58 39.58 -30.66
C GLY A 361 85.03 39.16 -30.86
N ASN A 362 85.44 38.81 -32.08
CA ASN A 362 86.84 38.49 -32.40
C ASN A 362 87.75 39.72 -32.34
N MET A 363 87.30 40.88 -32.82
CA MET A 363 88.06 42.13 -32.72
C MET A 363 88.18 42.60 -31.27
N TYR A 364 87.14 42.44 -30.46
CA TYR A 364 87.17 42.76 -29.04
C TYR A 364 88.19 41.92 -28.27
N LYS A 365 88.26 40.61 -28.54
CA LYS A 365 89.31 39.73 -27.97
C LYS A 365 90.73 40.21 -28.30
N LYS A 366 90.98 40.58 -29.56
CA LYS A 366 92.29 41.14 -29.98
C LYS A 366 92.60 42.45 -29.24
N LEU A 367 91.60 43.30 -29.04
CA LEU A 367 91.76 44.55 -28.31
C LEU A 367 92.08 44.27 -26.83
N GLU A 368 91.47 43.25 -26.23
CA GLU A 368 91.74 42.81 -24.86
C GLU A 368 93.17 42.29 -24.70
N GLU A 369 93.67 41.51 -25.66
CA GLU A 369 95.08 41.09 -25.69
C GLU A 369 96.05 42.29 -25.71
N LEU A 370 95.79 43.28 -26.58
CA LEU A 370 96.61 44.49 -26.67
C LEU A 370 96.51 45.38 -25.41
N MET A 371 95.32 45.49 -24.81
CA MET A 371 95.11 46.16 -23.52
C MET A 371 95.98 45.52 -22.44
N ILE A 372 95.99 44.17 -22.36
CA ILE A 372 96.81 43.44 -21.39
C ILE A 372 98.30 43.75 -21.61
N GLU A 373 98.79 43.72 -22.85
CA GLU A 373 100.18 44.03 -23.17
C GLU A 373 100.57 45.48 -22.82
N CYS A 374 99.68 46.43 -23.13
CA CYS A 374 99.90 47.84 -22.84
C CYS A 374 99.92 48.11 -21.33
N ASN A 375 98.97 47.55 -20.58
CA ASN A 375 98.90 47.65 -19.13
C ASN A 375 100.09 46.99 -18.43
N GLN A 376 100.58 45.84 -18.94
CA GLN A 376 101.82 45.23 -18.45
C GLN A 376 103.03 46.15 -18.67
N SER A 377 103.07 46.87 -19.80
CA SER A 377 104.14 47.83 -20.10
C SER A 377 104.07 49.07 -19.21
N ILE A 378 102.88 49.59 -18.92
CA ILE A 378 102.67 50.69 -17.96
C ILE A 378 103.14 50.27 -16.56
N ARG A 379 102.79 49.06 -16.11
CA ARG A 379 103.27 48.51 -14.82
C ARG A 379 104.79 48.37 -14.79
N ARG A 380 105.44 47.96 -15.88
CA ARG A 380 106.92 47.89 -15.98
C ARG A 380 107.58 49.25 -15.84
N LEU A 381 106.96 50.31 -16.35
CA LEU A 381 107.46 51.69 -16.27
C LEU A 381 107.25 52.35 -14.89
N LYS A 382 106.56 51.68 -13.94
CA LYS A 382 106.21 52.20 -12.60
C LYS A 382 105.52 53.58 -12.61
N ILE A 383 104.87 53.91 -13.72
CA ILE A 383 103.93 55.02 -13.80
C ILE A 383 102.69 54.55 -13.02
N GLY A 384 102.24 55.31 -12.02
CA GLY A 384 101.28 54.87 -11.00
C GLY A 384 100.04 54.11 -11.49
N ASN A 385 99.42 53.31 -10.61
CA ASN A 385 98.31 52.38 -10.90
C ASN A 385 97.00 53.03 -11.42
N GLU A 386 96.95 54.36 -11.56
CA GLU A 386 95.77 55.12 -11.96
C GLU A 386 95.54 55.15 -13.49
N PHE A 387 96.53 54.70 -14.27
CA PHE A 387 96.50 54.76 -15.74
C PHE A 387 96.42 53.36 -16.38
N GLN A 388 95.37 52.61 -16.06
CA GLN A 388 95.13 51.28 -16.61
C GLN A 388 94.00 51.32 -17.65
N TYR A 389 94.27 50.92 -18.90
CA TYR A 389 93.21 50.71 -19.90
C TYR A 389 92.23 49.67 -19.37
N ASN A 390 90.93 49.94 -19.44
CA ASN A 390 89.86 49.03 -19.04
C ASN A 390 88.82 49.02 -20.14
N LEU A 391 88.72 47.91 -20.88
CA LEU A 391 87.82 47.86 -22.03
C LEU A 391 86.35 47.79 -21.60
N ASN A 392 85.50 48.57 -22.31
CA ASN A 392 84.05 48.50 -22.18
C ASN A 392 83.41 48.04 -23.51
N ALA A 393 82.79 46.86 -23.48
CA ALA A 393 82.14 46.25 -24.65
C ALA A 393 80.93 47.02 -25.19
N GLN A 394 80.35 47.94 -24.40
CA GLN A 394 79.19 48.75 -24.79
C GLN A 394 79.55 50.19 -25.18
N GLY A 395 80.84 50.53 -25.26
CA GLY A 395 81.28 51.87 -25.63
C GLY A 395 80.96 52.20 -27.09
N SER A 396 80.35 53.36 -27.35
CA SER A 396 80.03 53.82 -28.71
C SER A 396 81.11 54.74 -29.31
N SER A 397 82.13 55.10 -28.52
CA SER A 397 83.27 55.93 -28.93
C SER A 397 84.61 55.32 -28.52
N GLU A 398 85.68 55.61 -29.25
CA GLU A 398 87.02 55.04 -29.02
C GLU A 398 87.54 55.26 -27.58
N ALA A 399 87.25 56.41 -26.98
CA ALA A 399 87.61 56.72 -25.60
C ALA A 399 86.79 55.95 -24.56
N GLU A 400 85.53 55.65 -24.87
CA GLU A 400 84.62 54.87 -24.01
C GLU A 400 84.95 53.38 -24.08
N VAL A 401 85.33 52.88 -25.26
CA VAL A 401 85.77 51.49 -25.45
C VAL A 401 87.11 51.23 -24.77
N LEU A 402 88.05 52.18 -24.78
CA LEU A 402 89.38 52.03 -24.17
C LEU A 402 89.43 52.38 -22.67
N GLY A 403 88.40 53.03 -22.13
CA GLY A 403 88.27 53.41 -20.72
C GLY A 403 89.18 54.57 -20.26
N ILE A 404 90.23 54.90 -21.03
CA ILE A 404 91.13 56.04 -20.83
C ILE A 404 91.46 56.65 -22.19
N ASP A 405 91.43 57.97 -22.30
CA ASP A 405 91.83 58.66 -23.52
C ASP A 405 93.36 58.74 -23.64
N TYR A 406 93.88 58.01 -24.62
CA TYR A 406 95.31 57.99 -24.96
C TYR A 406 95.87 59.39 -25.25
N LYS A 407 95.11 60.24 -25.96
CA LYS A 407 95.62 61.53 -26.46
C LYS A 407 95.69 62.60 -25.36
N THR A 408 94.70 62.64 -24.49
CA THR A 408 94.58 63.71 -23.48
C THR A 408 95.15 63.32 -22.12
N THR A 409 95.22 62.02 -21.81
CA THR A 409 95.61 61.56 -20.47
C THR A 409 96.97 60.84 -20.48
N LEU A 410 97.11 59.78 -21.28
CA LEU A 410 98.32 58.94 -21.24
C LEU A 410 99.54 59.61 -21.90
N LYS A 411 99.36 60.23 -23.07
CA LYS A 411 100.44 60.85 -23.86
C LYS A 411 101.14 62.04 -23.15
N PRO A 412 100.42 63.04 -22.61
CA PRO A 412 101.06 64.14 -21.88
C PRO A 412 101.76 63.67 -20.59
N MET A 413 101.26 62.60 -19.94
CA MET A 413 101.93 62.01 -18.77
C MET A 413 103.20 61.24 -19.11
N LEU A 414 103.23 60.50 -20.23
CA LEU A 414 104.47 59.87 -20.70
C LEU A 414 105.53 60.93 -21.04
N ALA A 415 105.11 62.06 -21.64
CA ALA A 415 106.00 63.19 -21.91
C ALA A 415 106.52 63.85 -20.62
N SER A 416 105.67 64.05 -19.61
CA SER A 416 106.10 64.60 -18.31
C SER A 416 107.03 63.65 -17.55
N PHE A 417 106.77 62.34 -17.57
CA PHE A 417 107.65 61.34 -16.97
C PHE A 417 109.00 61.25 -17.70
N GLU A 418 109.00 61.36 -19.04
CA GLU A 418 110.24 61.43 -19.84
C GLU A 418 111.06 62.68 -19.47
N ASP A 419 110.41 63.84 -19.31
CA ASP A 419 111.06 65.08 -18.89
C ASP A 419 111.58 65.02 -17.45
N GLU A 420 110.83 64.40 -16.54
CA GLU A 420 111.25 64.19 -15.15
C GLU A 420 112.43 63.21 -15.04
N MET A 421 112.43 62.14 -15.84
CA MET A 421 113.56 61.23 -16.00
C MET A 421 114.80 61.93 -16.58
N LYS A 422 114.65 62.76 -17.61
CA LYS A 422 115.75 63.58 -18.17
C LYS A 422 116.30 64.56 -17.14
N LYS A 423 115.43 65.26 -16.40
CA LYS A 423 115.81 66.20 -15.35
C LYS A 423 116.53 65.52 -14.19
N SER A 424 116.02 64.38 -13.72
CA SER A 424 116.65 63.53 -12.70
C SER A 424 118.01 63.01 -13.15
N SER A 425 118.12 62.53 -14.40
CA SER A 425 119.38 62.09 -15.00
C SER A 425 120.38 63.24 -15.13
N MET A 426 119.94 64.44 -15.51
CA MET A 426 120.79 65.62 -15.65
C MET A 426 121.30 66.11 -14.29
N MET A 427 120.43 66.16 -13.26
CA MET A 427 120.85 66.46 -11.88
C MET A 427 121.87 65.46 -11.35
N LYS A 428 121.66 64.15 -11.58
CA LYS A 428 122.65 63.12 -11.19
C LYS A 428 123.97 63.26 -11.96
N MET A 429 123.92 63.70 -13.21
CA MET A 429 125.13 63.96 -14.00
C MET A 429 125.88 65.21 -13.53
N GLU A 430 125.17 66.29 -13.18
CA GLU A 430 125.76 67.48 -12.55
C GLU A 430 126.36 67.15 -11.17
N GLU A 431 125.69 66.32 -10.37
CA GLU A 431 126.21 65.79 -9.11
C GLU A 431 127.48 64.94 -9.34
N LEU A 432 127.50 64.09 -10.36
CA LEU A 432 128.71 63.34 -10.75
C LEU A 432 129.86 64.27 -11.17
N ILE A 433 129.59 65.31 -11.94
CA ILE A 433 130.59 66.30 -12.38
C ILE A 433 131.17 67.04 -11.17
N THR A 434 130.33 67.49 -10.23
CA THR A 434 130.80 68.18 -9.01
C THR A 434 131.62 67.26 -8.11
N LEU A 435 131.21 66.00 -7.93
CA LEU A 435 131.99 65.00 -7.19
C LEU A 435 133.35 64.72 -7.85
N GLN A 436 133.40 64.69 -9.19
CA GLN A 436 134.63 64.51 -9.94
C GLN A 436 135.56 65.72 -9.80
N GLN A 437 135.03 66.95 -9.83
CA GLN A 437 135.79 68.17 -9.58
C GLN A 437 136.42 68.15 -8.17
N GLN A 438 135.64 67.77 -7.15
CA GLN A 438 136.12 67.64 -5.76
C GLN A 438 137.18 66.54 -5.61
N SER A 439 137.06 65.45 -6.37
CA SER A 439 138.05 64.36 -6.39
C SER A 439 139.41 64.85 -6.91
N VAL A 440 139.43 65.56 -8.05
CA VAL A 440 140.65 66.11 -8.65
C VAL A 440 141.32 67.14 -7.72
N GLU A 441 140.53 67.98 -7.06
CA GLU A 441 141.03 68.99 -6.14
C GLU A 441 141.60 68.40 -4.83
N LYS A 442 141.00 67.31 -4.33
CA LYS A 442 141.57 66.54 -3.22
C LYS A 442 142.86 65.82 -3.64
N ALA A 443 142.93 65.29 -4.86
CA ALA A 443 144.12 64.64 -5.39
C ALA A 443 145.33 65.60 -5.49
N SER A 444 145.14 66.83 -5.98
CA SER A 444 146.22 67.83 -6.06
C SER A 444 146.71 68.29 -4.67
N LYS A 445 145.81 68.38 -3.68
CA LYS A 445 146.17 68.61 -2.26
C LYS A 445 146.96 67.46 -1.65
N ILE A 446 146.68 66.22 -2.03
CA ILE A 446 147.46 65.05 -1.59
C ILE A 446 148.87 65.11 -2.20
N GLU A 447 148.98 65.41 -3.50
CA GLU A 447 150.26 65.46 -4.22
C GLU A 447 151.19 66.55 -3.68
N SER A 448 150.65 67.75 -3.42
CA SER A 448 151.42 68.84 -2.80
C SER A 448 151.91 68.52 -1.39
N LYS A 449 151.10 67.81 -0.58
CA LYS A 449 151.52 67.32 0.75
C LYS A 449 152.58 66.22 0.65
N ARG A 450 152.46 65.34 -0.36
CA ARG A 450 153.42 64.25 -0.62
C ARG A 450 154.79 64.80 -0.97
N ASN A 451 154.86 65.79 -1.86
CA ASN A 451 156.10 66.49 -2.22
C ASN A 451 156.75 67.18 -1.02
N ARG A 452 155.94 67.81 -0.15
CA ARG A 452 156.41 68.43 1.10
C ARG A 452 157.01 67.40 2.08
N LEU A 453 156.41 66.21 2.17
CA LEU A 453 156.95 65.11 2.97
C LEU A 453 158.26 64.58 2.39
N THR A 454 158.41 64.52 1.06
CA THR A 454 159.67 64.10 0.43
C THR A 454 160.80 65.09 0.70
N THR A 455 160.50 66.40 0.73
CA THR A 455 161.49 67.44 1.07
C THR A 455 161.90 67.39 2.54
N LEU A 456 160.95 67.13 3.45
CA LEU A 456 161.21 66.98 4.88
C LEU A 456 162.00 65.70 5.20
N GLN A 457 161.71 64.59 4.52
CA GLN A 457 162.45 63.34 4.69
C GLN A 457 163.92 63.49 4.25
N ALA A 458 164.17 64.18 3.13
CA ALA A 458 165.53 64.49 2.67
C ALA A 458 166.29 65.45 3.62
N HIS A 459 165.58 66.21 4.46
CA HIS A 459 166.19 67.09 5.48
C HIS A 459 166.55 66.32 6.76
N ILE A 460 165.76 65.32 7.15
CA ILE A 460 166.01 64.45 8.31
C ILE A 460 167.24 63.56 8.08
N ASP A 461 167.45 63.09 6.85
CA ASP A 461 168.64 62.31 6.48
C ASP A 461 169.94 63.12 6.53
N ASN A 462 169.86 64.46 6.50
CA ASN A 462 171.02 65.36 6.55
C ASN A 462 171.43 65.79 7.97
N VAL A 463 170.54 65.71 8.97
CA VAL A 463 170.80 66.27 10.31
C VAL A 463 171.15 65.19 11.35
N SER A 464 170.75 63.94 11.14
CA SER A 464 170.81 62.92 12.22
C SER A 464 172.15 62.24 12.46
N VAL A 465 173.18 62.41 11.62
CA VAL A 465 174.49 61.76 11.90
C VAL A 465 175.68 62.71 11.75
N ALA A 466 175.43 64.03 11.69
CA ALA A 466 176.49 65.03 11.56
C ALA A 466 177.13 65.45 12.89
N SER A 467 176.50 65.37 14.07
CA SER A 467 177.18 65.72 15.33
C SER A 467 176.32 65.54 16.57
N ILE A 468 176.63 64.53 17.39
CA ILE A 468 176.88 64.76 18.83
C ILE A 468 178.16 63.99 19.19
N LEU A 469 179.27 64.40 18.56
CA LEU A 469 180.52 64.55 19.26
C LEU A 469 180.26 65.58 20.36
N LEU A 470 180.18 65.07 21.60
CA LEU A 470 181.08 65.46 22.67
C LEU A 470 181.93 66.71 22.38
N PRO A 471 182.28 67.45 23.43
CA PRO A 471 181.53 68.24 24.40
C PRO A 471 182.30 69.59 24.43
N TYR A 472 182.60 70.15 25.59
CA TYR A 472 183.73 71.09 25.76
C TYR A 472 183.56 72.51 25.19
N ILE A 473 183.24 73.41 26.11
CA ILE A 473 184.10 74.50 26.59
C ILE A 473 183.23 75.74 26.77
N PHE A 474 182.74 75.93 27.99
CA PHE A 474 183.45 76.68 29.04
C PHE A 474 183.43 78.18 28.76
N PHE A 475 183.04 78.90 29.82
CA PHE A 475 183.14 80.34 30.06
C PHE A 475 182.00 81.20 29.48
N LEU A 476 181.35 82.14 30.19
CA LEU A 476 181.48 82.70 31.54
C LEU A 476 180.18 83.49 31.86
N GLN A 477 179.59 83.20 33.02
CA GLN A 477 179.31 84.18 34.11
C GLN A 477 178.36 85.34 33.75
N LEU A 478 177.14 85.42 34.31
CA LEU A 478 176.81 85.49 35.74
C LEU A 478 175.35 85.08 36.06
N TRP A 479 175.18 84.45 37.24
CA TRP A 479 174.04 84.57 38.21
C TRP A 479 172.63 84.03 37.82
N SER A 480 171.85 83.33 38.66
CA SER A 480 171.90 82.93 40.08
C SER A 480 170.84 81.84 40.38
N THR A 481 171.20 80.78 41.13
CA THR A 481 170.37 79.97 42.09
C THR A 481 169.10 79.14 41.66
N SER A 482 169.24 77.78 41.53
CA SER A 482 168.35 76.61 41.95
C SER A 482 167.81 75.53 40.91
N VAL A 483 167.86 74.21 41.28
CA VAL A 483 167.01 72.98 40.91
C VAL A 483 167.56 71.75 40.04
N SER A 484 166.99 70.52 40.27
CA SER A 484 167.18 69.01 40.05
C SER A 484 167.30 68.23 38.67
N PHE A 485 167.39 66.84 38.66
CA PHE A 485 167.14 65.72 37.62
C PHE A 485 168.34 64.76 37.20
N PRO A 486 168.19 63.81 36.20
CA PRO A 486 167.91 62.33 36.20
C PRO A 486 169.14 61.37 36.33
N LEU A 487 169.08 60.02 36.43
CA LEU A 487 168.15 58.87 36.26
C LEU A 487 168.24 57.99 34.97
N VAL A 488 168.75 56.75 35.18
CA VAL A 488 168.19 55.39 34.85
C VAL A 488 167.78 55.13 33.38
N ARG A 489 168.48 54.25 32.64
CA ARG A 489 168.28 52.80 32.44
C ARG A 489 166.91 52.43 31.83
N MET A 490 166.97 51.40 30.98
CA MET A 490 165.88 50.54 30.49
C MET A 490 165.27 50.98 29.15
N CYS A 491 165.58 50.27 28.07
CA CYS A 491 165.21 48.87 27.77
C CYS A 491 163.92 48.85 26.97
N VAL A 492 163.93 47.92 26.02
CA VAL A 492 162.84 46.97 25.79
C VAL A 492 161.67 47.61 25.05
N SER A 493 161.48 47.18 23.79
CA SER A 493 160.92 45.86 23.47
C SER A 493 159.48 45.78 23.96
N LEU A 494 158.87 44.77 23.39
CA LEU A 494 157.63 44.17 23.81
C LEU A 494 156.49 44.63 22.90
N ARG A 495 156.56 44.25 21.61
CA ARG A 495 156.57 42.86 21.08
C ARG A 495 155.20 42.26 21.46
N SER A 496 155.00 40.96 21.45
CA SER A 496 154.89 40.29 22.76
C SER A 496 154.98 41.21 23.97
#